data_AF-A0A9D8BF85-F1
#
_entry.id   AF-A0A9D8BF85-F1
#
_cell.length_a   1.000
_cell.length_b   1.000
_cell.length_c   1.000
_cell.angle_alpha   90.00
_cell.angle_beta   90.00
_cell.angle_gamma   90.00
#
_symmetry.space_group_name_H-M   'P 1'
#
loop_
_entity.id
_entity.type
_entity.pdbx_description
1 polymer ?
#
loop_
_entity_poly.entity_id
_entity_poly.type
_entity_poly.pdbx_seq_one_letter_code
_entity_poly.pdbx_strand_id
1 'polypeptide(L)'
;MEKASKSFLEAFLNYLQETPPSPIIMEGEDFKEAKFYEKLKKELVVVELTKEKPWEKKQRLFSWIEALCKKEGKTIARDVLETLYDACDKSLSFLYQETEKLLLYTGSEKTITRAHLQALCSLEGETNPWSLAEAIVWQDSKPLWQKGVQEAIDSSNFYAMLGQLRYHYQLGLQLQESFCQKFSVEETLKTFPQLQPKLVQKAYECLGKLPSNYFSKACILLTEYEILSKSTSRPLESLWINLLGRLQSFATHVK
;
A
#
# COMPACT_ATOMS: atom_id res chain seq x y z
N MET A 1 13.06 1.91 -12.26
CA MET A 1 13.39 0.98 -13.36
C MET A 1 14.08 1.75 -14.47
N GLU A 2 15.22 1.28 -14.95
CA GLU A 2 15.96 1.94 -16.02
C GLU A 2 15.29 1.64 -17.38
N LYS A 3 15.18 2.64 -18.25
CA LYS A 3 14.52 2.47 -19.55
C LYS A 3 15.39 1.57 -20.44
N ALA A 4 14.81 0.50 -20.96
CA ALA A 4 15.51 -0.38 -21.91
C ALA A 4 16.03 0.44 -23.10
N SER A 5 17.35 0.49 -23.25
CA SER A 5 18.00 1.21 -24.36
C SER A 5 17.86 0.42 -25.67
N LYS A 6 17.92 1.11 -26.81
CA LYS A 6 17.88 0.44 -28.12
C LYS A 6 19.03 -0.56 -28.30
N SER A 7 20.23 -0.21 -27.82
CA SER A 7 21.40 -1.08 -27.85
C SER A 7 21.21 -2.34 -27.02
N PHE A 8 20.55 -2.25 -25.86
CA PHE A 8 20.19 -3.42 -25.06
C PHE A 8 19.23 -4.35 -25.83
N LEU A 9 18.18 -3.80 -26.45
CA LEU A 9 17.20 -4.61 -27.19
C LEU A 9 17.84 -5.34 -28.39
N GLU A 10 18.74 -4.69 -29.11
CA GLU A 10 19.48 -5.30 -30.21
C GLU A 10 20.40 -6.42 -29.72
N ALA A 11 21.17 -6.17 -28.65
CA ALA A 11 22.03 -7.18 -28.05
C ALA A 11 21.22 -8.38 -27.53
N PHE A 12 20.07 -8.13 -26.91
CA PHE A 12 19.19 -9.18 -26.40
C PHE A 12 18.59 -10.02 -27.53
N LEU A 13 18.16 -9.41 -28.63
CA LEU A 13 17.67 -10.14 -29.80
C LEU A 13 18.76 -11.03 -30.41
N ASN A 14 20.01 -10.58 -30.46
CA ASN A 14 21.13 -11.40 -30.92
C ASN A 14 21.41 -12.57 -29.97
N TYR A 15 21.38 -12.30 -28.66
CA TYR A 15 21.54 -13.34 -27.63
C TYR A 15 20.50 -14.47 -27.77
N LEU A 16 19.24 -14.13 -28.05
CA LEU A 16 18.17 -15.13 -28.25
C LEU A 16 18.41 -16.02 -29.48
N GLN A 17 19.10 -15.54 -30.51
CA GLN A 17 19.39 -16.32 -31.72
C GLN A 17 20.54 -17.31 -31.54
N GLU A 18 21.50 -17.00 -30.66
CA GLU A 18 22.72 -17.77 -30.48
C GLU A 18 22.65 -18.78 -29.32
N THR A 19 21.62 -18.70 -28.47
CA THR A 19 21.55 -19.45 -27.20
C THR A 19 20.46 -20.53 -27.21
N PRO A 20 20.68 -21.73 -26.63
CA PRO A 20 19.66 -22.77 -26.54
C PRO A 20 18.40 -22.35 -25.76
N PRO A 21 17.25 -23.01 -26.01
CA PRO A 21 15.92 -22.51 -25.63
C PRO A 21 15.64 -22.73 -24.15
N SER A 22 16.10 -21.82 -23.30
CA SER A 22 15.57 -21.68 -21.94
C SER A 22 14.43 -20.65 -21.95
N PRO A 23 13.29 -20.91 -21.29
CA PRO A 23 12.25 -19.91 -21.13
C PRO A 23 12.79 -18.69 -20.35
N ILE A 24 12.66 -17.50 -20.93
CA ILE A 24 13.03 -16.24 -20.28
C ILE A 24 11.75 -15.52 -19.88
N ILE A 25 11.65 -15.15 -18.60
CA ILE A 25 10.54 -14.36 -18.06
C ILE A 25 11.04 -12.92 -17.89
N MET A 26 10.31 -11.96 -18.44
CA MET A 26 10.61 -10.54 -18.35
C MET A 26 9.41 -9.79 -17.79
N GLU A 27 9.68 -8.79 -16.96
CA GLU A 27 8.70 -7.84 -16.45
C GLU A 27 9.12 -6.42 -16.83
N GLY A 28 8.15 -5.56 -17.16
CA GLY A 28 8.42 -4.17 -17.47
C GLY A 28 7.15 -3.35 -17.59
N GLU A 29 7.30 -2.03 -17.46
CA GLU A 29 6.22 -1.07 -17.64
C GLU A 29 6.18 -0.53 -19.07
N ASP A 30 4.97 -0.45 -19.65
CA ASP A 30 4.64 0.22 -20.92
C ASP A 30 5.75 0.16 -22.00
N PHE A 31 6.06 -1.06 -22.46
CA PHE A 31 7.08 -1.31 -23.47
C PHE A 31 6.48 -1.22 -24.88
N LYS A 32 6.70 -0.09 -25.57
CA LYS A 32 6.08 0.25 -26.88
C LYS A 32 6.99 0.08 -28.10
N GLU A 33 7.91 -0.88 -28.09
CA GLU A 33 8.85 -1.04 -29.22
C GLU A 33 8.39 -2.10 -30.21
N ALA A 34 7.55 -1.71 -31.18
CA ALA A 34 6.89 -2.60 -32.14
C ALA A 34 7.87 -3.58 -32.84
N LYS A 35 9.06 -3.12 -33.23
CA LYS A 35 10.08 -3.94 -33.89
C LYS A 35 10.56 -5.12 -33.03
N PHE A 36 10.58 -4.96 -31.71
CA PHE A 36 10.97 -6.03 -30.78
C PHE A 36 9.92 -7.14 -30.79
N TYR A 37 8.65 -6.78 -30.64
CA TYR A 37 7.53 -7.73 -30.68
C TYR A 37 7.40 -8.42 -32.04
N GLU A 38 7.61 -7.69 -33.14
CA GLU A 38 7.56 -8.26 -34.49
C GLU A 38 8.59 -9.38 -34.68
N LYS A 39 9.82 -9.18 -34.20
CA LYS A 39 10.90 -10.17 -34.30
C LYS A 39 10.63 -11.42 -33.45
N LEU A 40 9.97 -11.28 -32.31
CA LEU A 40 9.73 -12.38 -31.36
C LEU A 40 8.31 -12.96 -31.41
N LYS A 41 7.47 -12.52 -32.34
CA LYS A 41 6.03 -12.84 -32.37
C LYS A 41 5.66 -14.33 -32.26
N LYS A 42 6.54 -15.23 -32.72
CA LYS A 42 6.30 -16.69 -32.68
C LYS A 42 6.70 -17.35 -31.35
N GLU A 43 7.60 -16.72 -30.60
CA GLU A 43 8.24 -17.28 -29.40
C GLU A 43 7.84 -16.52 -28.13
N LEU A 44 7.32 -15.30 -28.29
CA LEU A 44 6.93 -14.41 -27.22
C LEU A 44 5.46 -14.60 -26.84
N VAL A 45 5.23 -14.81 -25.55
CA VAL A 45 3.91 -14.71 -24.93
C VAL A 45 3.88 -13.40 -24.15
N VAL A 46 2.99 -12.48 -24.55
CA VAL A 46 2.80 -11.20 -23.86
C VAL A 46 1.60 -11.30 -22.93
N VAL A 47 1.80 -10.98 -21.66
CA VAL A 47 0.74 -10.91 -20.65
C VAL A 47 0.62 -9.47 -20.16
N GLU A 48 -0.46 -8.79 -20.52
CA GLU A 48 -0.71 -7.41 -20.10
C GLU A 48 -1.55 -7.37 -18.82
N LEU A 49 -0.95 -6.90 -17.72
CA LEU A 49 -1.57 -6.89 -16.39
C LEU A 49 -2.28 -5.57 -16.04
N THR A 50 -2.23 -4.55 -16.91
CA THR A 50 -2.64 -3.17 -16.59
C THR A 50 -4.08 -2.82 -17.02
N LYS A 51 -4.69 -3.62 -17.90
CA LYS A 51 -6.02 -3.33 -18.48
C LYS A 51 -7.19 -3.93 -17.72
N GLU A 52 -6.93 -4.80 -16.76
CA GLU A 52 -7.97 -5.52 -16.03
C GLU A 52 -8.74 -4.57 -15.12
N LYS A 53 -10.07 -4.50 -15.29
CA LYS A 53 -10.91 -3.69 -14.42
C LYS A 53 -10.94 -4.29 -13.00
N PRO A 54 -11.18 -3.47 -11.95
CA PRO A 54 -11.18 -3.97 -10.58
C PRO A 54 -12.12 -5.15 -10.30
N TRP A 55 -13.29 -5.19 -10.96
CA TRP A 55 -14.24 -6.29 -10.80
C TRP A 55 -13.83 -7.57 -11.55
N GLU A 56 -13.18 -7.43 -12.71
CA GLU A 56 -12.59 -8.55 -13.47
C GLU A 56 -11.48 -9.19 -12.63
N LYS A 57 -10.60 -8.36 -12.06
CA LYS A 57 -9.54 -8.80 -11.14
C LYS A 57 -10.10 -9.57 -9.95
N LYS A 58 -11.14 -9.02 -9.30
CA LYS A 58 -11.80 -9.69 -8.17
C LYS A 58 -12.34 -11.07 -8.60
N GLN A 59 -13.08 -11.14 -9.70
CA GLN A 59 -13.65 -12.38 -10.18
C GLN A 59 -12.58 -13.42 -10.53
N ARG A 60 -11.50 -13.01 -11.23
CA ARG A 60 -10.39 -13.90 -11.57
C ARG A 60 -9.70 -14.46 -10.32
N LEU A 61 -9.43 -13.61 -9.32
CA LEU A 61 -8.82 -14.03 -8.07
C LEU A 61 -9.70 -15.02 -7.30
N PHE A 62 -11.01 -14.82 -7.30
CA PHE A 62 -11.95 -15.73 -6.64
C PHE A 62 -11.94 -17.10 -7.34
N SER A 63 -12.07 -17.12 -8.67
CA SER A 63 -12.00 -18.35 -9.45
C SER A 63 -10.68 -19.10 -9.24
N TRP A 64 -9.58 -18.37 -9.07
CA TRP A 64 -8.27 -18.95 -8.81
C TRP A 64 -8.18 -19.58 -7.40
N ILE A 65 -8.70 -18.92 -6.37
CA ILE A 65 -8.77 -19.49 -5.01
C ILE A 65 -9.68 -20.73 -5.00
N GLU A 66 -10.83 -20.67 -5.68
CA GLU A 66 -11.73 -21.82 -5.82
C GLU A 66 -11.04 -23.00 -6.52
N ALA A 67 -10.23 -22.73 -7.55
CA ALA A 67 -9.45 -23.76 -8.24
C ALA A 67 -8.37 -24.37 -7.34
N LEU A 68 -7.68 -23.58 -6.52
CA LEU A 68 -6.73 -24.06 -5.52
C LEU A 68 -7.43 -24.99 -4.50
N CYS A 69 -8.56 -24.55 -3.94
CA CYS A 69 -9.33 -25.35 -2.99
C CYS A 69 -9.78 -26.67 -3.63
N LYS A 70 -10.28 -26.61 -4.87
CA LYS A 70 -10.74 -27.78 -5.62
C LYS A 70 -9.61 -28.78 -5.88
N LYS A 71 -8.39 -28.30 -6.15
CA LYS A 71 -7.20 -29.16 -6.33
C LYS A 71 -6.91 -29.98 -5.06
N GLU A 72 -7.14 -29.41 -3.89
CA GLU A 72 -7.03 -30.08 -2.59
C GLU A 72 -8.32 -30.83 -2.17
N GLY A 73 -9.28 -30.98 -3.07
CA GLY A 73 -10.54 -31.69 -2.80
C GLY A 73 -11.48 -30.94 -1.84
N LYS A 74 -11.30 -29.62 -1.69
CA LYS A 74 -12.04 -28.76 -0.76
C LYS A 74 -12.93 -27.76 -1.50
N THR A 75 -13.97 -27.29 -0.82
CA THR A 75 -14.81 -26.17 -1.23
C THR A 75 -14.63 -24.99 -0.28
N ILE A 76 -14.85 -23.78 -0.78
CA ILE A 76 -14.81 -22.55 0.01
C ILE A 76 -16.11 -21.79 -0.19
N ALA A 77 -16.70 -21.29 0.89
CA ALA A 77 -17.94 -20.51 0.82
C ALA A 77 -17.67 -19.09 0.29
N ARG A 78 -18.65 -18.51 -0.39
CA ARG A 78 -18.49 -17.21 -1.06
C ARG A 78 -18.22 -16.07 -0.08
N ASP A 79 -18.85 -16.08 1.08
CA ASP A 79 -18.63 -15.11 2.15
C ASP A 79 -17.19 -15.16 2.71
N VAL A 80 -16.60 -16.36 2.75
CA VAL A 80 -15.20 -16.57 3.14
C VAL A 80 -14.25 -15.97 2.10
N LEU A 81 -14.51 -16.20 0.80
CA LEU A 81 -13.75 -15.58 -0.29
C LEU A 81 -13.80 -14.05 -0.23
N GLU A 82 -14.98 -13.48 0.03
CA GLU A 82 -15.14 -12.03 0.14
C GLU A 82 -14.37 -11.46 1.33
N THR A 83 -14.51 -12.10 2.49
CA THR A 83 -13.79 -11.67 3.69
C THR A 83 -12.27 -11.78 3.49
N LEU A 84 -11.79 -12.86 2.88
CA LEU A 84 -10.38 -13.08 2.60
C LEU A 84 -9.81 -12.03 1.63
N TYR A 85 -10.55 -11.72 0.57
CA TYR A 85 -10.17 -10.72 -0.43
C TYR A 85 -10.02 -9.33 0.15
N ASP A 86 -10.95 -8.93 1.03
CA ASP A 86 -10.91 -7.62 1.66
C ASP A 86 -9.81 -7.55 2.75
N ALA A 87 -9.54 -8.65 3.45
CA ALA A 87 -8.49 -8.71 4.46
C ALA A 87 -7.06 -8.68 3.89
N CYS A 88 -6.84 -9.22 2.68
CA CYS A 88 -5.51 -9.35 2.07
C CYS A 88 -5.10 -8.16 1.18
N ASP A 89 -5.71 -6.98 1.38
CA ASP A 89 -5.54 -5.78 0.53
C ASP A 89 -5.58 -6.08 -0.98
N LYS A 90 -6.38 -7.07 -1.39
CA LYS A 90 -6.56 -7.45 -2.80
C LYS A 90 -5.26 -7.86 -3.51
N SER A 91 -4.24 -8.23 -2.74
CA SER A 91 -2.95 -8.68 -3.23
C SER A 91 -2.95 -10.19 -3.48
N LEU A 92 -2.48 -10.61 -4.66
CA LEU A 92 -2.41 -12.02 -5.04
C LEU A 92 -1.47 -12.82 -4.12
N SER A 93 -0.33 -12.23 -3.70
CA SER A 93 0.65 -12.92 -2.86
C SER A 93 0.10 -13.20 -1.46
N PHE A 94 -0.52 -12.20 -0.84
CA PHE A 94 -1.17 -12.36 0.47
C PHE A 94 -2.36 -13.32 0.38
N LEU A 95 -3.21 -13.18 -0.64
CA LEU A 95 -4.31 -14.11 -0.89
C LEU A 95 -3.81 -15.55 -1.02
N TYR A 96 -2.70 -15.79 -1.72
CA TYR A 96 -2.09 -17.13 -1.84
C TYR A 96 -1.71 -17.68 -0.46
N GLN A 97 -0.96 -16.90 0.31
CA GLN A 97 -0.43 -17.31 1.61
C GLN A 97 -1.54 -17.59 2.62
N GLU A 98 -2.55 -16.72 2.71
CA GLU A 98 -3.71 -16.95 3.58
C GLU A 98 -4.54 -18.16 3.13
N THR A 99 -4.68 -18.37 1.82
CA THR A 99 -5.37 -19.55 1.29
C THR A 99 -4.62 -20.83 1.62
N GLU A 100 -3.29 -20.88 1.45
CA GLU A 100 -2.47 -22.03 1.84
C GLU A 100 -2.60 -22.34 3.33
N LYS A 101 -2.57 -21.32 4.18
CA LYS A 101 -2.80 -21.49 5.63
C LYS A 101 -4.15 -22.12 5.93
N LEU A 102 -5.23 -21.64 5.29
CA LEU A 102 -6.56 -22.21 5.44
C LEU A 102 -6.63 -23.68 4.98
N LEU A 103 -6.01 -23.99 3.85
CA LEU A 103 -5.97 -25.36 3.32
C LEU A 103 -5.27 -26.31 4.28
N LEU A 104 -4.14 -25.89 4.84
CA LEU A 104 -3.37 -26.66 5.82
C LEU A 104 -4.12 -26.83 7.15
N TYR A 105 -4.65 -25.74 7.70
CA TYR A 105 -5.35 -25.75 8.99
C TYR A 105 -6.61 -26.61 8.97
N THR A 106 -7.36 -26.58 7.87
CA THR A 106 -8.58 -27.36 7.73
C THR A 106 -8.32 -28.87 7.60
N GLY A 107 -7.08 -29.31 7.43
CA GLY A 107 -6.71 -30.72 7.45
C GLY A 107 -7.59 -31.59 6.55
N SER A 108 -8.31 -32.56 7.11
CA SER A 108 -9.21 -33.46 6.37
C SER A 108 -10.61 -32.89 6.07
N GLU A 109 -10.95 -31.72 6.59
CA GLU A 109 -12.27 -31.13 6.36
C GLU A 109 -12.47 -30.71 4.90
N LYS A 110 -13.64 -31.00 4.35
CA LYS A 110 -13.94 -30.74 2.93
C LYS A 110 -14.39 -29.32 2.63
N THR A 111 -14.74 -28.53 3.64
CA THR A 111 -15.31 -27.20 3.45
C THR A 111 -14.60 -26.19 4.33
N ILE A 112 -14.06 -25.16 3.70
CA ILE A 112 -13.47 -24.01 4.38
C ILE A 112 -14.62 -23.08 4.79
N THR A 113 -14.77 -22.88 6.11
CA THR A 113 -15.83 -22.09 6.71
C THR A 113 -15.30 -20.77 7.27
N ARG A 114 -16.21 -19.87 7.63
CA ARG A 114 -15.85 -18.61 8.30
C ARG A 114 -15.16 -18.81 9.64
N ALA A 115 -15.47 -19.89 10.36
CA ALA A 115 -14.82 -20.20 11.63
C ALA A 115 -13.33 -20.50 11.44
N HIS A 116 -12.94 -21.17 10.34
CA HIS A 116 -11.54 -21.42 10.02
C HIS A 116 -10.78 -20.13 9.73
N LEU A 117 -11.44 -19.22 9.01
CA LEU A 117 -10.90 -17.89 8.74
C LEU A 117 -10.68 -17.09 10.03
N GLN A 118 -11.67 -17.09 10.94
CA GLN A 118 -11.56 -16.39 12.22
C GLN A 118 -10.49 -16.99 13.16
N ALA A 119 -10.24 -18.29 13.05
CA ALA A 119 -9.22 -18.96 13.87
C ALA A 119 -7.79 -18.69 13.39
N LEU A 120 -7.59 -18.46 12.09
CA LEU A 120 -6.27 -18.29 11.47
C LEU A 120 -5.92 -16.84 11.16
N CYS A 121 -6.88 -16.09 10.66
CA CYS A 121 -6.69 -14.70 10.34
C CYS A 121 -7.12 -13.90 11.57
N SER A 122 -6.17 -13.24 12.22
CA SER A 122 -6.46 -12.02 12.95
C SER A 122 -7.06 -11.05 11.93
N LEU A 123 -8.38 -11.06 11.77
CA LEU A 123 -9.11 -10.20 10.80
C LEU A 123 -8.97 -8.70 11.12
N GLU A 124 -8.24 -8.37 12.19
CA GLU A 124 -7.59 -7.09 12.33
C GLU A 124 -6.50 -6.99 11.26
N GLY A 125 -6.92 -6.66 10.03
CA GLY A 125 -6.01 -6.39 8.92
C GLY A 125 -4.80 -5.62 9.42
N GLU A 126 -3.60 -6.12 9.09
CA GLU A 126 -2.34 -5.45 9.43
C GLU A 126 -2.55 -3.97 9.17
N THR A 127 -2.35 -3.15 10.21
CA THR A 127 -2.54 -1.72 10.07
C THR A 127 -1.57 -1.24 9.01
N ASN A 128 -2.07 -0.98 7.80
CA ASN A 128 -1.21 -0.51 6.72
C ASN A 128 -0.49 0.76 7.23
N PRO A 129 0.85 0.75 7.32
CA PRO A 129 1.64 1.88 7.82
C PRO A 129 1.23 3.20 7.16
N TRP A 130 0.91 3.16 5.86
CA TRP A 130 0.44 4.31 5.10
C TRP A 130 -0.91 4.83 5.60
N SER A 131 -1.88 3.93 5.77
CA SER A 131 -3.21 4.29 6.29
C SER A 131 -3.15 4.81 7.73
N LEU A 132 -2.23 4.28 8.55
CA LEU A 132 -1.97 4.80 9.88
C LEU A 132 -1.38 6.21 9.83
N ALA A 133 -0.35 6.43 9.01
CA ALA A 133 0.26 7.75 8.85
C ALA A 133 -0.76 8.78 8.35
N GLU A 134 -1.59 8.42 7.37
CA GLU A 134 -2.67 9.25 6.86
C GLU A 134 -3.70 9.57 7.97
N ALA A 135 -4.16 8.56 8.72
CA ALA A 135 -5.11 8.75 9.83
C ALA A 135 -4.52 9.64 10.94
N ILE A 136 -3.20 9.55 11.17
CA ILE A 136 -2.46 10.42 12.06
C ILE A 136 -2.52 11.87 11.57
N VAL A 137 -2.03 12.16 10.37
CA VAL A 137 -1.94 13.55 9.93
C VAL A 137 -3.30 14.23 9.84
N TRP A 138 -4.30 13.54 9.30
CA TRP A 138 -5.62 14.11 9.01
C TRP A 138 -6.65 13.91 10.13
N GLN A 139 -6.28 13.38 11.30
CA GLN A 139 -7.19 13.22 12.46
C GLN A 139 -8.46 12.43 12.15
N ASP A 140 -8.39 11.49 11.20
CA ASP A 140 -9.57 10.83 10.61
C ASP A 140 -10.10 9.65 11.45
N SER A 141 -9.28 9.08 12.35
CA SER A 141 -9.68 7.91 13.13
C SER A 141 -8.91 7.76 14.43
N LYS A 142 -9.54 8.18 15.54
CA LYS A 142 -9.02 7.95 16.90
C LYS A 142 -8.77 6.46 17.21
N PRO A 143 -9.61 5.50 16.76
CA PRO A 143 -9.31 4.08 16.91
C PRO A 143 -8.02 3.64 16.18
N LEU A 144 -7.79 4.10 14.94
CA LEU A 144 -6.54 3.79 14.20
C LEU A 144 -5.30 4.36 14.90
N TRP A 145 -5.41 5.56 15.46
CA TRP A 145 -4.35 6.13 16.30
C TRP A 145 -4.05 5.26 17.52
N GLN A 146 -5.09 4.85 18.25
CA GLN A 146 -4.93 4.00 19.44
C GLN A 146 -4.30 2.66 19.07
N LYS A 147 -4.74 2.08 17.94
CA LYS A 147 -4.13 0.87 17.37
C LYS A 147 -2.65 1.08 17.06
N GLY A 148 -2.27 2.17 16.39
CA GLY A 148 -0.86 2.49 16.10
C GLY A 148 0.03 2.79 17.32
N VAL A 149 -0.57 3.15 18.47
CA VAL A 149 0.13 3.26 19.75
C VAL A 149 0.27 1.88 20.41
N GLN A 150 -0.77 1.05 20.36
CA GLN A 150 -0.81 -0.29 20.97
C GLN A 150 0.05 -1.31 20.22
N GLU A 151 0.07 -1.23 18.89
CA GLU A 151 0.86 -2.12 18.02
C GLU A 151 2.35 -1.81 18.04
N ALA A 152 2.79 -0.75 18.73
CA ALA A 152 4.17 -0.33 18.94
C ALA A 152 5.13 -0.72 17.80
N ILE A 153 5.44 0.25 16.93
CA ILE A 153 6.35 0.05 15.80
C ILE A 153 7.62 -0.70 16.21
N ASP A 154 7.89 -1.82 15.55
CA ASP A 154 9.18 -2.51 15.67
C ASP A 154 10.32 -1.59 15.17
N SER A 155 11.54 -1.87 15.61
CA SER A 155 12.69 -1.06 15.20
C SER A 155 12.89 -0.97 13.68
N SER A 156 12.42 -1.96 12.91
CA SER A 156 12.51 -2.00 11.45
C SER A 156 11.59 -0.99 10.76
N ASN A 157 10.45 -0.65 11.35
CA ASN A 157 9.43 0.19 10.72
C ASN A 157 9.48 1.66 11.15
N PHE A 158 10.27 2.01 12.17
CA PHE A 158 10.34 3.37 12.71
C PHE A 158 10.67 4.43 11.66
N TYR A 159 11.74 4.23 10.89
CA TYR A 159 12.18 5.19 9.87
C TYR A 159 11.23 5.25 8.67
N ALA A 160 10.65 4.11 8.28
CA ALA A 160 9.64 4.07 7.23
C ALA A 160 8.42 4.90 7.63
N MET A 161 7.95 4.75 8.87
CA MET A 161 6.82 5.53 9.39
C MET A 161 7.14 7.01 9.58
N LEU A 162 8.35 7.37 10.00
CA LEU A 162 8.79 8.78 9.98
C LEU A 162 8.70 9.37 8.57
N GLY A 163 9.14 8.63 7.55
CA GLY A 163 9.06 9.04 6.15
C GLY A 163 7.62 9.24 5.67
N GLN A 164 6.73 8.29 5.98
CA GLN A 164 5.32 8.36 5.59
C GLN A 164 4.57 9.49 6.30
N LEU A 165 4.79 9.68 7.60
CA LEU A 165 4.26 10.83 8.33
C LEU A 165 4.76 12.15 7.72
N ARG A 166 6.06 12.24 7.44
CA ARG A 166 6.67 13.42 6.84
C ARG A 166 6.02 13.77 5.50
N TYR A 167 5.80 12.77 4.64
CA TYR A 167 5.09 12.96 3.39
C TYR A 167 3.71 13.59 3.61
N HIS A 168 2.88 13.01 4.48
CA HIS A 168 1.53 13.52 4.72
C HIS A 168 1.52 14.91 5.35
N TYR A 169 2.42 15.21 6.29
CA TYR A 169 2.52 16.55 6.87
C TYR A 169 3.01 17.60 5.86
N GLN A 170 3.96 17.25 5.00
CA GLN A 170 4.41 18.13 3.91
C GLN A 170 3.29 18.37 2.89
N LEU A 171 2.54 17.34 2.55
CA LEU A 171 1.34 17.48 1.72
C LEU A 171 0.32 18.42 2.38
N GLY A 172 0.13 18.30 3.69
CA GLY A 172 -0.69 19.23 4.48
C GLY A 172 -0.26 20.69 4.36
N LEU A 173 1.04 20.99 4.39
CA LEU A 173 1.55 22.35 4.15
C LEU A 173 1.20 22.87 2.75
N GLN A 174 1.37 22.04 1.72
CA GLN A 174 1.06 22.40 0.33
C GLN A 174 -0.44 22.66 0.14
N LEU A 175 -1.28 21.78 0.70
CA LEU A 175 -2.74 21.91 0.61
C LEU A 175 -3.27 23.07 1.44
N GLN A 176 -2.63 23.40 2.57
CA GLN A 176 -3.00 24.54 3.39
C GLN A 176 -2.86 25.86 2.65
N GLU A 177 -1.84 26.03 1.80
CA GLU A 177 -1.70 27.22 0.97
C GLU A 177 -2.87 27.37 0.00
N SER A 178 -3.22 26.29 -0.72
CA SER A 178 -4.36 26.26 -1.65
C SER A 178 -5.69 26.51 -0.92
N PHE A 179 -5.85 25.94 0.27
CA PHE A 179 -7.03 26.12 1.11
C PHE A 179 -7.17 27.57 1.61
N CYS A 180 -6.08 28.20 2.06
CA CYS A 180 -6.06 29.60 2.47
C CYS A 180 -6.39 30.55 1.30
N GLN A 181 -5.98 30.20 0.08
CA GLN A 181 -6.34 30.91 -1.16
C GLN A 181 -7.78 30.64 -1.61
N LYS A 182 -8.53 29.80 -0.87
CA LYS A 182 -9.92 29.40 -1.13
C LYS A 182 -10.12 28.68 -2.47
N PHE A 183 -9.10 28.00 -2.97
CA PHE A 183 -9.24 27.15 -4.15
C PHE A 183 -10.16 25.99 -3.85
N SER A 184 -11.05 25.67 -4.79
CA SER A 184 -11.87 24.45 -4.78
C SER A 184 -11.02 23.19 -4.93
N VAL A 185 -11.60 22.03 -4.62
CA VAL A 185 -10.93 20.73 -4.80
C VAL A 185 -10.48 20.54 -6.26
N GLU A 186 -11.31 20.95 -7.22
CA GLU A 186 -11.00 20.85 -8.65
C GLU A 186 -9.83 21.75 -9.06
N GLU A 187 -9.75 22.97 -8.53
CA GLU A 187 -8.64 23.89 -8.79
C GLU A 187 -7.34 23.39 -8.18
N THR A 188 -7.39 22.85 -6.96
CA THR A 188 -6.22 22.24 -6.31
C THR A 188 -5.73 21.02 -7.07
N LEU A 189 -6.63 20.18 -7.60
CA LEU A 189 -6.26 19.03 -8.43
C LEU A 189 -5.63 19.43 -9.78
N LYS A 190 -5.88 20.64 -10.29
CA LYS A 190 -5.14 21.14 -11.48
C LYS A 190 -3.68 21.41 -11.14
N THR A 191 -3.39 21.91 -9.95
CA THR A 191 -2.03 22.14 -9.45
C THR A 191 -1.36 20.84 -9.04
N PHE A 192 -2.11 19.89 -8.50
CA PHE A 192 -1.63 18.61 -7.99
C PHE A 192 -2.38 17.41 -8.62
N PRO A 193 -2.23 17.17 -9.94
CA PRO A 193 -2.99 16.16 -10.67
C PRO A 193 -2.71 14.72 -10.23
N GLN A 194 -1.60 14.48 -9.54
CA GLN A 194 -1.22 13.20 -8.97
C GLN A 194 -2.03 12.81 -7.71
N LEU A 195 -2.73 13.77 -7.09
CA LEU A 195 -3.49 13.52 -5.87
C LEU A 195 -4.86 12.92 -6.17
N GLN A 196 -5.31 12.03 -5.30
CA GLN A 196 -6.66 11.49 -5.41
C GLN A 196 -7.69 12.53 -4.91
N PRO A 197 -8.83 12.73 -5.60
CA PRO A 197 -9.84 13.71 -5.19
C PRO A 197 -10.34 13.53 -3.76
N LYS A 198 -10.53 12.26 -3.34
CA LYS A 198 -10.97 11.92 -1.98
C LYS A 198 -10.00 12.41 -0.90
N LEU A 199 -8.69 12.32 -1.17
CA LEU A 199 -7.66 12.77 -0.24
C LEU A 199 -7.70 14.28 -0.07
N VAL A 200 -7.85 15.03 -1.17
CA VAL A 200 -7.94 16.50 -1.14
C VAL A 200 -9.20 16.97 -0.41
N GLN A 201 -10.34 16.34 -0.68
CA GLN A 201 -11.60 16.63 0.00
C GLN A 201 -11.46 16.42 1.52
N LYS A 202 -10.95 15.26 1.92
CA LYS A 202 -10.69 14.92 3.33
C LYS A 202 -9.73 15.92 3.98
N ALA A 203 -8.64 16.27 3.30
CA ALA A 203 -7.68 17.25 3.80
C ALA A 203 -8.35 18.62 4.07
N TYR A 204 -9.21 19.08 3.16
CA TYR A 204 -9.93 20.35 3.31
C TYR A 204 -10.91 20.35 4.48
N GLU A 205 -11.62 19.25 4.70
CA GLU A 205 -12.51 19.08 5.86
C GLU A 205 -11.75 19.17 7.19
N CYS A 206 -10.48 18.76 7.19
CA CYS A 206 -9.59 18.79 8.36
C CYS A 206 -8.92 20.15 8.55
N LEU A 207 -8.47 20.79 7.45
CA LEU A 207 -7.76 22.07 7.47
C LEU A 207 -8.56 23.18 8.17
N GLY A 208 -9.90 23.17 8.05
CA GLY A 208 -10.76 24.12 8.76
C GLY A 208 -10.81 23.95 10.29
N LYS A 209 -10.30 22.85 10.84
CA LYS A 209 -10.34 22.50 12.26
C LYS A 209 -8.97 22.53 12.93
N LEU A 210 -7.89 22.63 12.15
CA LEU A 210 -6.52 22.52 12.62
C LEU A 210 -5.86 23.90 12.77
N PRO A 211 -4.95 24.08 13.75
CA PRO A 211 -4.16 25.31 13.86
C PRO A 211 -3.30 25.57 12.62
N SER A 212 -3.12 26.84 12.26
CA SER A 212 -2.36 27.22 11.05
C SER A 212 -0.88 26.80 11.06
N ASN A 213 -0.31 26.50 12.23
CA ASN A 213 1.06 26.02 12.39
C ASN A 213 1.16 24.52 12.67
N TYR A 214 0.05 23.77 12.57
CA TYR A 214 0.00 22.35 12.87
C TYR A 214 1.00 21.55 12.04
N PHE A 215 0.94 21.67 10.71
CA PHE A 215 1.80 20.88 9.82
C PHE A 215 3.27 21.31 9.90
N SER A 216 3.56 22.60 10.06
CA SER A 216 4.95 23.09 10.18
C SER A 216 5.60 22.62 11.48
N LYS A 217 4.89 22.70 12.61
CA LYS A 217 5.35 22.15 13.89
C LYS A 217 5.59 20.65 13.82
N ALA A 218 4.69 19.91 13.17
CA ALA A 218 4.84 18.47 13.01
C ALA A 218 6.07 18.10 12.15
N CYS A 219 6.29 18.79 11.02
CA CYS A 219 7.49 18.57 10.19
C CYS A 219 8.80 18.81 10.96
N ILE A 220 8.86 19.86 11.78
CA ILE A 220 10.02 20.15 12.64
C ILE A 220 10.20 19.02 13.65
N LEU A 221 9.13 18.63 14.33
CA LEU A 221 9.15 17.56 15.33
C LEU A 221 9.63 16.23 14.74
N LEU A 222 9.19 15.85 13.53
CA LEU A 222 9.64 14.63 12.86
C LEU A 222 11.15 14.67 12.60
N THR A 223 11.70 15.81 12.20
CA THR A 223 13.15 16.00 12.04
C THR A 223 13.90 15.88 13.36
N GLU A 224 13.37 16.46 14.43
CA GLU A 224 13.95 16.33 15.79
C GLU A 224 14.04 14.85 16.20
N TYR A 225 12.98 14.07 15.99
CA TYR A 225 12.96 12.64 16.37
C TYR A 225 13.81 11.76 15.46
N GLU A 226 13.95 12.13 14.18
CA GLU A 226 14.89 11.47 13.29
C GLU A 226 16.34 11.68 13.73
N ILE A 227 16.69 12.89 14.19
CA ILE A 227 18.03 13.16 14.74
C ILE A 227 18.20 12.45 16.08
N LEU A 228 17.20 12.52 16.96
CA LEU A 228 17.22 11.92 18.29
C LEU A 228 17.39 10.39 18.25
N SER A 229 16.70 9.72 17.33
CA SER A 229 16.82 8.26 17.12
C SER A 229 18.21 7.83 16.65
N LYS A 230 18.94 8.70 15.94
CA LYS A 230 20.32 8.43 15.48
C LYS A 230 21.39 8.83 16.48
N SER A 231 21.05 9.64 17.49
CA SER A 231 22.01 10.24 18.44
C SER A 231 21.85 9.75 19.88
N THR A 232 20.83 8.94 20.17
CA THR A 232 20.57 8.44 21.52
C THR A 232 20.50 6.92 21.55
N SER A 233 20.75 6.34 22.73
CA SER A 233 20.58 4.91 23.02
C SER A 233 19.16 4.57 23.51
N ARG A 234 18.19 5.47 23.32
CA ARG A 234 16.80 5.23 23.74
C ARG A 234 16.13 4.22 22.80
N PRO A 235 15.29 3.31 23.32
CA PRO A 235 14.50 2.42 22.48
C PRO A 235 13.59 3.19 21.51
N LEU A 236 13.52 2.75 20.26
CA LEU A 236 12.74 3.43 19.21
C LEU A 236 11.24 3.43 19.50
N GLU A 237 10.76 2.40 20.20
CA GLU A 237 9.38 2.24 20.65
C GLU A 237 9.01 3.38 21.62
N SER A 238 9.92 3.72 22.53
CA SER A 238 9.72 4.83 23.47
C SER A 238 9.71 6.18 22.76
N LEU A 239 10.61 6.36 21.78
CA LEU A 239 10.63 7.55 20.95
C LEU A 239 9.35 7.69 20.13
N TRP A 240 8.83 6.59 19.60
CA TRP A 240 7.58 6.55 18.83
C TRP A 240 6.37 6.99 19.65
N ILE A 241 6.16 6.38 20.83
CA ILE A 241 5.03 6.73 21.71
C ILE A 241 5.09 8.21 22.08
N ASN A 242 6.28 8.72 22.39
CA ASN A 242 6.45 10.12 22.77
C ASN A 242 6.23 11.08 21.58
N LEU A 243 6.68 10.70 20.39
CA LEU A 243 6.43 11.43 19.14
C LEU A 243 4.93 11.55 18.88
N LEU A 244 4.19 10.45 18.92
CA LEU A 244 2.74 10.45 18.67
C LEU A 244 1.99 11.31 19.68
N GLY A 245 2.34 11.25 20.97
CA GLY A 245 1.74 12.11 21.99
C GLY A 245 1.98 13.60 21.72
N ARG A 246 3.19 13.98 21.28
CA ARG A 246 3.50 15.37 20.92
C ARG A 246 2.77 15.81 19.64
N LEU A 247 2.71 14.97 18.60
CA LEU A 247 1.94 15.26 17.38
C LEU A 247 0.44 15.48 17.68
N GLN A 248 -0.14 14.65 18.55
CA GLN A 248 -1.54 14.80 18.97
C GLN A 248 -1.78 16.16 19.65
N SER A 249 -0.85 16.60 20.49
CA SER A 249 -0.99 17.88 21.20
C SER A 249 -1.11 19.07 20.24
N PHE A 250 -0.46 19.02 19.08
CA PHE A 250 -0.53 20.10 18.09
C PHE A 250 -1.92 20.27 17.47
N ALA A 251 -2.74 19.21 17.40
CA ALA A 251 -4.10 19.29 16.87
C ALA A 251 -5.09 19.95 17.83
N THR A 252 -4.79 19.99 19.13
CA THR A 252 -5.74 20.41 20.19
C THR A 252 -5.63 21.87 20.61
N HIS A 253 -4.67 22.62 20.07
CA HIS A 253 -4.47 24.03 20.41
C HIS A 253 -5.28 24.97 19.51
N VAL A 254 -6.61 24.94 19.66
CA VAL A 254 -7.47 26.08 19.32
C VAL A 254 -8.03 26.60 20.64
N LYS A 255 -7.40 27.65 21.17
CA LYS A 255 -7.99 28.55 22.15
C LYS A 255 -8.13 29.91 21.49
#